data_AF-A0A8S3HS86-F1
#
_entry.id   AF-A0A8S3HS86-F1
#
_cell.length_a   1.000
_cell.length_b   1.000
_cell.length_c   1.000
_cell.angle_alpha   90.00
_cell.angle_beta   90.00
_cell.angle_gamma   90.00
#
_symmetry.space_group_name_H-M   'P 1'
#
loop_
_entity.id
_entity.type
_entity.pdbx_description
1 polymer ?
#
loop_
_entity_poly.entity_id
_entity_poly.type
_entity_poly.pdbx_seq_one_letter_code
_entity_poly.pdbx_strand_id
1 'polypeptide(L)'
;GATVLLALITFFQIILFFVGVKYLNDCPVQPNLPVYLLVVGAMGLVRVLNLLWKLFRRRRMRKLEGIELDQEEETENNGSGFTDAVLDLFLLAWFIVGQFWTWRVFMPSFEFGLEDPNNYCHRNVYIFTLVHIAFVYTMFLAVVFFLIALTCCATYPHLIIKTPR
;
A
#
# COMPACT_ATOMS: atom_id res chain seq x y z
N GLY A 1 -6.22 17.96 -0.61
CA GLY A 1 -5.19 17.08 -1.20
C GLY A 1 -5.14 15.73 -0.48
N ALA A 2 -4.42 15.65 0.64
CA ALA A 2 -4.11 14.38 1.31
C ALA A 2 -5.34 13.56 1.77
N THR A 3 -6.41 14.20 2.27
CA THR A 3 -7.63 13.51 2.71
C THR A 3 -8.38 12.83 1.57
N VAL A 4 -8.43 13.47 0.39
CA VAL A 4 -9.07 12.91 -0.81
C VAL A 4 -8.26 11.71 -1.31
N LEU A 5 -6.93 11.83 -1.35
CA LEU A 5 -6.05 10.73 -1.71
C LEU A 5 -6.21 9.53 -0.77
N LEU A 6 -6.25 9.76 0.55
CA LEU A 6 -6.49 8.70 1.53
C LEU A 6 -7.85 8.03 1.33
N ALA A 7 -8.90 8.80 1.06
CA ALA A 7 -10.23 8.24 0.78
C ALA A 7 -10.22 7.34 -0.48
N LEU A 8 -9.55 7.77 -1.55
CA LEU A 8 -9.40 6.95 -2.77
C LEU A 8 -8.62 5.66 -2.50
N ILE A 9 -7.53 5.75 -1.72
CA ILE A 9 -6.75 4.58 -1.30
C ILE A 9 -7.62 3.62 -0.48
N THR A 10 -8.41 4.12 0.48
CA THR A 10 -9.30 3.26 1.27
C THR A 10 -10.31 2.54 0.41
N PHE A 11 -10.94 3.24 -0.54
CA PHE A 11 -11.92 2.65 -1.44
C PHE A 11 -11.30 1.53 -2.28
N PHE A 12 -10.09 1.75 -2.78
CA PHE A 12 -9.33 0.73 -3.50
C PHE A 12 -9.04 -0.51 -2.64
N GLN A 13 -8.60 -0.33 -1.38
CA GLN A 13 -8.35 -1.46 -0.47
C GLN A 13 -9.63 -2.26 -0.13
N ILE A 14 -10.77 -1.57 0.03
CA ILE A 14 -12.07 -2.21 0.24
C ILE A 14 -12.41 -3.11 -0.95
N ILE A 15 -12.22 -2.62 -2.19
CA ILE A 15 -12.48 -3.42 -3.39
C ILE A 15 -11.60 -4.67 -3.43
N LEU A 16 -10.30 -4.54 -3.16
CA LEU A 16 -9.37 -5.67 -3.14
C LEU A 16 -9.78 -6.73 -2.11
N PHE A 17 -10.17 -6.29 -0.92
CA PHE A 17 -10.69 -7.17 0.13
C PHE A 17 -11.94 -7.93 -0.34
N PHE A 18 -12.94 -7.22 -0.87
CA PHE A 18 -14.19 -7.84 -1.34
C PHE A 18 -13.97 -8.80 -2.51
N VAL A 19 -13.11 -8.45 -3.47
CA VAL A 19 -12.75 -9.35 -4.58
C VAL A 19 -12.02 -10.58 -4.05
N GLY A 20 -11.09 -10.41 -3.11
CA GLY A 20 -10.41 -11.51 -2.43
C GLY A 20 -11.40 -12.49 -1.81
N VAL A 21 -12.34 -11.99 -0.98
CA VAL A 21 -13.38 -12.82 -0.34
C VAL A 21 -14.29 -13.50 -1.36
N LYS A 22 -14.81 -12.73 -2.33
CA LYS A 22 -15.83 -13.21 -3.27
C LYS A 22 -15.32 -14.34 -4.16
N TYR A 23 -14.05 -14.27 -4.56
CA TYR A 23 -13.46 -15.17 -5.54
C TYR A 23 -12.42 -16.13 -4.91
N LEU A 24 -12.55 -16.44 -3.61
CA LEU A 24 -11.63 -17.33 -2.87
C LEU A 24 -11.43 -18.69 -3.55
N ASN A 25 -12.47 -19.24 -4.17
CA ASN A 25 -12.44 -20.56 -4.81
C ASN A 25 -12.39 -20.50 -6.35
N ASP A 26 -12.45 -19.30 -6.94
CA ASP A 26 -12.62 -19.12 -8.39
C ASP A 26 -11.26 -19.02 -9.12
N CYS A 27 -10.18 -19.47 -8.50
CA CYS A 27 -8.85 -19.58 -9.12
C CYS A 27 -8.11 -20.83 -8.62
N PRO A 28 -8.59 -22.05 -8.97
CA PRO A 28 -7.99 -23.32 -8.56
C PRO A 28 -6.55 -23.49 -9.05
N VAL A 29 -6.16 -22.87 -10.17
CA VAL A 29 -4.79 -22.93 -10.70
C VAL A 29 -3.77 -22.36 -9.71
N GLN A 30 -4.19 -21.39 -8.89
CA GLN A 30 -3.36 -20.77 -7.86
C GLN A 30 -4.27 -20.27 -6.72
N PRO A 31 -4.60 -21.12 -5.74
CA PRO A 31 -5.51 -20.78 -4.65
C PRO A 31 -4.97 -19.66 -3.75
N ASN A 32 -3.66 -19.41 -3.80
CA ASN A 32 -3.02 -18.35 -3.03
C ASN A 32 -3.25 -16.95 -3.63
N LEU A 33 -3.67 -16.84 -4.88
CA LEU A 33 -3.89 -15.55 -5.55
C LEU A 33 -5.08 -14.75 -4.99
N PRO A 34 -6.27 -15.34 -4.77
CA PRO A 34 -7.36 -14.64 -4.08
C PRO A 34 -7.04 -14.38 -2.60
N VAL A 35 -6.30 -15.28 -1.93
CA VAL A 35 -5.82 -15.07 -0.55
C VAL A 35 -4.84 -13.89 -0.48
N TYR A 36 -3.99 -13.72 -1.48
CA TYR A 36 -3.13 -12.55 -1.60
C TYR A 36 -3.93 -11.24 -1.60
N LEU A 37 -4.94 -11.13 -2.47
CA LEU A 37 -5.83 -9.96 -2.54
C LEU A 37 -6.56 -9.69 -1.23
N LEU A 38 -7.05 -10.75 -0.57
CA LEU A 38 -7.71 -10.67 0.71
C LEU A 38 -6.81 -10.05 1.78
N VAL A 39 -5.60 -10.61 1.96
CA VAL A 39 -4.65 -10.18 2.99
C VAL A 39 -4.10 -8.79 2.69
N VAL A 40 -3.80 -8.47 1.42
CA VAL A 40 -3.40 -7.11 1.00
C VAL A 40 -4.48 -6.11 1.36
N GLY A 41 -5.74 -6.38 0.98
CA GLY A 41 -6.87 -5.49 1.25
C GLY A 41 -7.08 -5.29 2.76
N ALA A 42 -7.08 -6.38 3.53
CA ALA A 42 -7.28 -6.32 4.99
C ALA A 42 -6.15 -5.53 5.69
N MET A 43 -4.89 -5.87 5.41
CA MET A 43 -3.74 -5.21 6.02
C MET A 43 -3.61 -3.75 5.57
N GLY A 44 -3.96 -3.46 4.32
CA GLY A 44 -4.07 -2.09 3.81
C GLY A 44 -5.10 -1.26 4.57
N LEU A 45 -6.28 -1.84 4.86
CA LEU A 45 -7.31 -1.17 5.66
C LEU A 45 -6.85 -0.91 7.09
N VAL A 46 -6.22 -1.91 7.73
CA VAL A 46 -5.64 -1.75 9.08
C VAL A 46 -4.62 -0.61 9.09
N ARG A 47 -3.75 -0.54 8.08
CA ARG A 47 -2.76 0.54 7.96
C ARG A 47 -3.43 1.90 7.85
N VAL A 48 -4.46 2.06 7.01
CA VAL A 48 -5.16 3.34 6.89
C VAL A 48 -5.91 3.70 8.17
N LEU A 49 -6.53 2.73 8.85
CA LEU A 49 -7.18 2.96 10.14
C LEU A 49 -6.18 3.44 11.20
N ASN A 50 -4.99 2.84 11.27
CA ASN A 50 -3.91 3.29 12.16
C ASN A 50 -3.49 4.73 11.85
N LEU A 51 -3.33 5.07 10.56
CA LEU A 51 -3.01 6.45 10.15
C LEU A 51 -4.13 7.43 10.52
N LEU A 52 -5.39 7.07 10.27
CA LEU A 52 -6.54 7.89 10.63
C LEU A 52 -6.66 8.08 12.13
N TRP A 53 -6.40 7.03 12.92
CA TRP A 53 -6.40 7.11 14.38
C TRP A 53 -5.27 8.03 14.87
N LYS A 54 -4.05 7.89 14.35
CA LYS A 54 -2.94 8.81 14.67
C LYS A 54 -3.29 10.25 14.32
N LEU A 55 -3.87 10.49 13.14
CA LEU A 55 -4.32 11.83 12.73
C LEU A 55 -5.44 12.36 13.64
N PHE A 56 -6.40 11.52 14.01
CA PHE A 56 -7.50 11.90 14.90
C PHE A 56 -7.01 12.20 16.31
N ARG A 57 -6.13 11.36 16.87
CA ARG A 57 -5.49 11.58 18.17
C ARG A 57 -4.70 12.88 18.16
N ARG A 58 -3.88 13.13 17.14
CA ARG A 58 -3.14 14.40 16.98
C ARG A 58 -4.05 15.62 16.86
N ARG A 59 -5.19 15.51 16.17
CA ARG A 59 -6.19 16.60 16.11
C ARG A 59 -6.88 16.82 17.45
N ARG A 60 -7.20 15.74 18.18
CA ARG A 60 -7.82 15.78 19.50
C ARG A 60 -6.88 16.40 20.54
N MET A 61 -5.60 16.00 20.55
CA MET A 61 -4.57 16.57 21.43
C MET A 61 -4.37 18.06 21.13
N ARG A 62 -4.20 18.46 19.86
CA ARG A 62 -4.13 19.89 19.49
C ARG A 62 -5.33 20.74 19.92
N LYS A 63 -6.52 20.14 20.05
CA LYS A 63 -7.71 20.85 20.56
C LYS A 63 -7.70 20.98 22.09
N LEU A 64 -7.04 20.07 22.79
CA LEU A 64 -6.92 20.04 24.26
C LEU A 64 -5.78 20.94 24.76
N GLU A 65 -4.66 20.95 24.02
CA GLU A 65 -3.42 21.70 24.28
C GLU A 65 -3.53 23.20 23.95
N GLY A 66 -4.70 23.67 23.49
CA GLY A 66 -5.04 25.10 23.46
C GLY A 66 -5.20 25.74 24.86
N ILE A 67 -4.91 24.97 25.92
CA ILE A 67 -4.82 25.39 27.31
C ILE A 67 -3.43 24.96 27.81
N GLU A 68 -2.52 25.93 27.88
CA GLU A 68 -1.15 25.94 28.44
C GLU A 68 0.03 25.40 27.59
N LEU A 69 1.09 26.20 27.66
CA LEU A 69 2.32 26.25 26.86
C LEU A 69 3.41 25.28 27.34
N ASP A 70 4.30 25.00 26.39
CA ASP A 70 5.73 24.69 26.49
C ASP A 70 6.19 23.30 26.96
N GLN A 71 6.94 22.70 26.04
CA GLN A 71 8.06 21.79 26.25
C GLN A 71 7.85 20.64 27.25
N GLU A 72 7.29 19.56 26.76
CA GLU A 72 7.94 18.27 27.01
C GLU A 72 8.20 17.61 25.65
N GLU A 73 9.47 17.31 25.40
CA GLU A 73 9.86 16.31 24.43
C GLU A 73 9.00 15.07 24.68
N GLU A 74 7.93 14.91 23.89
CA GLU A 74 7.18 13.67 23.92
C GLU A 74 8.20 12.58 23.63
N THR A 75 8.47 11.76 24.64
CA THR A 75 8.94 10.39 24.47
C THR A 75 7.84 9.65 23.69
N GLU A 76 7.68 10.02 22.41
CA GLU A 76 6.61 9.62 21.52
C GLU A 76 6.89 8.18 21.10
N ASN A 77 6.46 7.23 21.94
CA ASN A 77 6.09 5.87 21.57
C ASN A 77 7.11 5.04 20.75
N ASN A 78 8.15 4.49 21.40
CA ASN A 78 8.90 3.35 20.82
C ASN A 78 7.96 2.20 20.38
N GLY A 79 6.83 2.02 21.07
CA GLY A 79 5.83 1.01 20.71
C GLY A 79 5.07 1.29 19.41
N SER A 80 4.76 2.55 19.08
CA SER A 80 3.95 2.87 17.89
C SER A 80 4.76 2.90 16.59
N GLY A 81 6.07 3.17 16.69
CA GLY A 81 7.00 3.03 15.57
C GLY A 81 7.30 1.57 15.27
N PHE A 82 7.44 0.74 16.31
CA PHE A 82 7.65 -0.70 16.14
C PHE A 82 6.48 -1.39 15.44
N THR A 83 5.24 -1.12 15.84
CA THR A 83 4.06 -1.69 15.17
C THR A 83 3.96 -1.29 13.71
N ASP A 84 4.30 -0.03 13.40
CA ASP A 84 4.27 0.45 12.03
C ASP A 84 5.33 -0.25 11.17
N ALA A 85 6.55 -0.42 11.70
CA ALA A 85 7.64 -1.09 11.01
C ALA A 85 7.34 -2.57 10.74
N VAL A 86 6.77 -3.29 11.72
CA VAL A 86 6.38 -4.70 11.55
C VAL A 86 5.30 -4.85 10.47
N LEU A 87 4.29 -3.97 10.47
CA LEU A 87 3.25 -3.96 9.45
C LEU A 87 3.83 -3.70 8.05
N ASP A 88 4.77 -2.75 7.92
CA ASP A 88 5.40 -2.42 6.64
C ASP A 88 6.27 -3.57 6.12
N LEU A 89 7.05 -4.22 6.99
CA LEU A 89 7.84 -5.40 6.64
C LEU A 89 6.96 -6.56 6.19
N PHE A 90 5.85 -6.80 6.89
CA PHE A 90 4.88 -7.83 6.51
C PHE A 90 4.27 -7.52 5.13
N LEU A 91 3.81 -6.29 4.90
CA LEU A 91 3.23 -5.87 3.61
C LEU A 91 4.24 -6.01 2.47
N LEU A 92 5.51 -5.66 2.71
CA LEU A 92 6.58 -5.81 1.72
C LEU A 92 6.83 -7.30 1.40
N ALA A 93 6.98 -8.15 2.42
CA ALA A 93 7.18 -9.58 2.22
C ALA A 93 5.98 -10.19 1.46
N TRP A 94 4.76 -9.82 1.85
CA TRP A 94 3.54 -10.31 1.22
C TRP A 94 3.42 -9.84 -0.24
N PHE A 95 3.81 -8.60 -0.54
CA PHE A 95 3.86 -8.09 -1.90
C PHE A 95 4.81 -8.92 -2.78
N ILE A 96 6.01 -9.24 -2.29
CA ILE A 96 6.98 -10.08 -3.02
C ILE A 96 6.40 -11.46 -3.32
N VAL A 97 5.74 -12.07 -2.34
CA VAL A 97 5.08 -13.37 -2.50
C VAL A 97 3.93 -13.28 -3.53
N GLY A 98 3.15 -12.19 -3.50
CA GLY A 98 2.11 -11.91 -4.49
C GLY A 98 2.63 -11.78 -5.91
N GLN A 99 3.76 -11.10 -6.12
CA GLN A 99 4.44 -11.03 -7.42
C GLN A 99 4.79 -12.43 -7.92
N PHE A 100 5.40 -13.24 -7.05
CA PHE A 100 5.76 -14.62 -7.38
C PHE A 100 4.54 -15.44 -7.82
N TRP A 101 3.44 -15.41 -7.06
CA TRP A 101 2.22 -16.12 -7.45
C TRP A 101 1.60 -15.61 -8.75
N THR A 102 1.65 -14.30 -8.98
CA THR A 102 1.12 -13.69 -10.21
C THR A 102 1.94 -14.11 -11.44
N TRP A 103 3.27 -14.10 -11.34
CA TRP A 103 4.14 -14.55 -12.43
C TRP A 103 4.08 -16.04 -12.69
N ARG A 104 3.85 -16.87 -11.66
CA ARG A 104 3.69 -18.32 -11.83
C ARG A 104 2.47 -18.71 -12.68
N VAL A 105 1.45 -17.86 -12.68
CA VAL A 105 0.19 -18.06 -13.42
C VAL A 105 0.20 -17.32 -14.75
N PHE A 106 1.25 -16.54 -15.06
CA PHE A 106 1.31 -15.65 -16.23
C PHE A 106 0.84 -16.38 -17.50
N MET A 107 -0.37 -16.00 -17.97
CA MET A 107 -1.19 -16.64 -19.01
C MET A 107 -2.16 -17.76 -18.53
N PRO A 108 -3.13 -17.47 -17.62
CA PRO A 108 -4.14 -18.46 -17.22
C PRO A 108 -5.21 -18.66 -18.30
N SER A 109 -5.79 -19.86 -18.37
CA SER A 109 -7.05 -20.10 -19.05
C SER A 109 -8.19 -19.40 -18.30
N PHE A 110 -8.80 -18.41 -18.96
CA PHE A 110 -9.96 -17.68 -18.45
C PHE A 110 -11.29 -18.41 -18.72
N GLU A 111 -11.23 -19.53 -19.45
CA GLU A 111 -12.37 -20.37 -19.79
C GLU A 111 -12.31 -21.66 -18.98
N PHE A 112 -13.48 -22.10 -18.50
CA PHE A 112 -13.59 -23.36 -17.78
C PHE A 112 -13.51 -24.52 -18.78
N GLY A 113 -12.43 -25.30 -18.72
CA GLY A 113 -12.29 -26.53 -19.49
C GLY A 113 -12.87 -27.71 -18.73
N LEU A 114 -13.79 -28.47 -19.34
CA LEU A 114 -14.30 -29.73 -18.78
C LEU A 114 -13.20 -30.80 -18.66
N GLU A 115 -12.14 -30.68 -19.48
CA GLU A 115 -11.00 -31.59 -19.51
C GLU A 115 -9.95 -31.28 -18.42
N ASP A 116 -9.83 -30.00 -18.02
CA ASP A 116 -8.87 -29.51 -17.02
C ASP A 116 -9.51 -28.47 -16.07
N PRO A 117 -10.36 -28.89 -15.12
CA PRO A 117 -11.05 -27.98 -14.21
C PRO A 117 -10.11 -27.22 -13.26
N ASN A 118 -8.89 -27.72 -13.04
CA ASN A 118 -7.90 -27.08 -12.17
C ASN A 118 -7.09 -25.98 -12.87
N ASN A 119 -7.11 -25.91 -14.20
CA ASN A 119 -6.39 -24.88 -14.96
C ASN A 119 -7.35 -23.72 -15.29
N TYR A 120 -7.95 -23.12 -14.26
CA TYR A 120 -8.87 -22.00 -14.42
C TYR A 120 -8.51 -20.89 -13.43
N CYS A 121 -8.62 -19.64 -13.88
CA CYS A 121 -8.60 -18.49 -12.99
C CYS A 121 -9.57 -17.41 -13.43
N HIS A 122 -10.41 -16.97 -12.50
CA HIS A 122 -11.40 -15.95 -12.78
C HIS A 122 -10.72 -14.61 -13.12
N ARG A 123 -11.16 -14.02 -14.24
CA ARG A 123 -10.61 -12.79 -14.82
C ARG A 123 -10.45 -11.66 -13.79
N ASN A 124 -11.45 -11.47 -12.93
CA ASN A 124 -11.41 -10.42 -11.90
C ASN A 124 -10.22 -10.60 -10.94
N VAL A 125 -9.98 -11.80 -10.39
CA VAL A 125 -8.87 -12.04 -9.45
C VAL A 125 -7.53 -11.67 -10.09
N TYR A 126 -7.31 -12.13 -11.32
CA TYR A 126 -6.08 -11.86 -12.04
C TYR A 126 -5.91 -10.35 -12.36
N ILE A 127 -6.93 -9.70 -12.91
CA ILE A 127 -6.88 -8.27 -13.26
C ILE A 127 -6.68 -7.41 -12.01
N PHE A 128 -7.43 -7.65 -10.93
CA PHE A 128 -7.27 -6.86 -9.69
C PHE A 128 -5.89 -7.05 -9.06
N THR A 129 -5.32 -8.26 -9.16
CA THR A 129 -3.93 -8.52 -8.72
C THR A 129 -2.93 -7.71 -9.54
N LEU A 130 -3.06 -7.71 -10.87
CA LEU A 130 -2.20 -6.90 -11.75
C LEU A 130 -2.36 -5.39 -11.51
N VAL A 131 -3.60 -4.91 -11.35
CA VAL A 131 -3.88 -3.50 -11.06
C VAL A 131 -3.25 -3.09 -9.73
N HIS A 132 -3.36 -3.92 -8.69
CA HIS A 132 -2.70 -3.68 -7.41
C HIS A 132 -1.17 -3.59 -7.57
N ILE A 133 -0.56 -4.53 -8.30
CA ILE A 133 0.87 -4.52 -8.59
C ILE A 133 1.29 -3.23 -9.31
N ALA A 134 0.58 -2.88 -10.39
CA ALA A 134 0.86 -1.68 -11.17
C ALA A 134 0.71 -0.40 -10.33
N PHE A 135 -0.30 -0.35 -9.46
CA PHE A 135 -0.51 0.77 -8.54
C PHE A 135 0.67 0.96 -7.59
N VAL A 136 1.16 -0.11 -6.96
CA VAL A 136 2.31 -0.05 -6.04
C VAL A 136 3.58 0.42 -6.77
N TYR A 137 3.86 -0.11 -7.96
CA TYR A 137 5.02 0.32 -8.76
C TYR A 137 4.91 1.79 -9.20
N THR A 138 3.73 2.22 -9.63
CA THR A 138 3.50 3.62 -10.02
C THR A 138 3.72 4.56 -8.84
N MET A 139 3.23 4.20 -7.66
CA MET A 139 3.43 4.98 -6.45
C MET A 139 4.91 5.06 -6.07
N PHE A 140 5.65 3.94 -6.13
CA PHE A 140 7.08 3.91 -5.85
C PHE A 140 7.87 4.81 -6.81
N LEU A 141 7.61 4.71 -8.11
CA LEU A 141 8.26 5.55 -9.13
C LEU A 141 7.96 7.03 -8.92
N ALA A 142 6.71 7.39 -8.59
CA ALA A 142 6.33 8.77 -8.30
C ALA A 142 7.08 9.34 -7.08
N VAL A 143 7.22 8.56 -6.01
CA VAL A 143 7.99 8.96 -4.82
C VAL A 143 9.46 9.14 -5.17
N VAL A 144 10.08 8.19 -5.86
CA VAL A 144 11.49 8.29 -6.29
C VAL A 144 11.72 9.53 -7.17
N PHE A 145 10.84 9.76 -8.15
CA PHE A 145 10.91 10.94 -9.01
C PHE A 145 10.81 12.26 -8.21
N PHE A 146 9.87 12.32 -7.27
CA PHE A 146 9.71 13.49 -6.40
C PHE A 146 10.96 13.74 -5.53
N LEU A 147 11.55 12.69 -4.95
CA LEU A 147 12.79 12.78 -4.17
C LEU A 147 13.97 13.28 -5.01
N ILE A 148 14.12 12.76 -6.23
CA ILE A 148 15.17 13.21 -7.17
C ILE A 148 14.98 14.70 -7.49
N ALA A 149 13.77 15.12 -7.86
CA ALA A 149 13.46 16.52 -8.15
C ALA A 149 13.81 17.45 -6.97
N LEU A 150 13.48 17.05 -5.72
CA LEU A 150 13.85 17.81 -4.52
C LEU A 150 15.36 17.92 -4.34
N THR A 151 16.10 16.81 -4.49
CA THR A 151 17.56 16.82 -4.37
C THR A 151 18.23 17.67 -5.46
N CYS A 152 17.73 17.64 -6.69
CA CYS A 152 18.18 18.51 -7.77
C CYS A 152 17.87 19.99 -7.43
N CYS A 153 16.64 20.34 -7.06
CA CYS A 153 16.28 21.70 -6.69
C CYS A 153 17.06 22.23 -5.46
N ALA A 154 17.50 21.37 -4.55
CA ALA A 154 18.33 21.76 -3.40
C ALA A 154 19.82 21.95 -3.76
N THR A 155 20.34 21.16 -4.70
CA THR A 155 21.77 21.22 -5.11
C THR A 155 22.05 22.29 -6.16
N TYR A 156 21.11 22.55 -7.08
CA TYR A 156 21.24 23.60 -8.11
C TYR A 156 21.52 25.02 -7.57
N PRO A 157 20.77 25.56 -6.59
CA PRO A 157 21.04 26.89 -6.03
C PRO A 157 22.38 26.93 -5.26
N HIS A 158 22.79 25.82 -4.65
CA HIS A 158 24.04 25.72 -3.91
C HIS A 158 25.30 25.71 -4.81
N LEU A 159 25.14 25.27 -6.07
CA LEU A 159 26.18 25.33 -7.11
C LEU A 159 26.33 26.73 -7.73
N ILE A 160 25.23 27.50 -7.88
CA ILE A 160 25.27 28.87 -8.41
C ILE A 160 25.92 29.86 -7.44
N ILE A 161 25.75 29.68 -6.12
CA ILE A 161 26.37 30.56 -5.10
C ILE A 161 27.89 30.35 -5.01
N LYS A 162 28.39 29.18 -5.42
CA LYS A 162 29.79 28.79 -5.23
C LYS A 162 30.68 29.02 -6.45
N THR A 163 30.17 29.55 -7.57
CA THR A 163 31.00 30.01 -8.70
C THR A 163 31.67 31.32 -8.32
N PRO A 164 32.97 31.35 -7.97
CA PRO A 164 33.70 32.60 -7.87
C PRO A 164 33.91 33.11 -9.29
N ARG A 165 33.62 34.38 -9.51
CA ARG A 165 33.83 35.08 -10.77
C ARG A 165 35.32 35.19 -11.08
#